data_AF-A0AAV3QEQ1-F1
#
_entry.id   AF-A0AAV3QEQ1-F1
#
_cell.length_a   1.000
_cell.length_b   1.000
_cell.length_c   1.000
_cell.angle_alpha   90.00
_cell.angle_beta   90.00
_cell.angle_gamma   90.00
#
_symmetry.space_group_name_H-M   'P 1'
#
loop_
_entity.id
_entity.type
_entity.pdbx_description
1 polymer ?
#
loop_
_entity_poly.entity_id
_entity_poly.type
_entity_poly.pdbx_seq_one_letter_code
_entity_poly.pdbx_strand_id
1 'polypeptide(L)'
;MFIYASCDDAIRLKQLAEISGRNPGDHKGWCLFGDFNDILHKQEKIGGVERSEASMRMFRGFVEEASLLDMGFMGQPFTWLNRRDREACVKMRLDRVLSNANWCVIYPEASCSHLSFIVADHCPLLVDTKSQGERVKRRFIFDRRWINKEGCEEVMLDYYVILIIHNVPYNI
;
A
#
# COMPACT_ATOMS: atom_id res chain seq x y z
N MET A 1 1.52 -8.88 4.30
CA MET A 1 2.44 -9.15 3.19
C MET A 1 2.64 -7.85 2.43
N PHE A 2 3.89 -7.45 2.23
CA PHE A 2 4.21 -6.28 1.42
C PHE A 2 3.97 -6.59 -0.05
N ILE A 3 3.32 -5.67 -0.76
CA ILE A 3 3.01 -5.74 -2.19
C ILE A 3 3.78 -4.65 -2.92
N TYR A 4 4.38 -5.04 -4.03
CA TYR A 4 4.81 -4.12 -5.08
C TYR A 4 4.37 -4.70 -6.42
N ALA A 5 3.25 -4.20 -6.94
CA ALA A 5 2.70 -4.65 -8.21
C ALA A 5 3.34 -3.91 -9.38
N SER A 6 3.33 -4.53 -10.56
CA SER A 6 3.84 -3.92 -11.79
C SER A 6 2.99 -2.72 -12.23
N CYS A 7 3.63 -1.75 -12.89
CA CYS A 7 2.93 -0.68 -13.61
C CYS A 7 2.32 -1.18 -14.94
N ASP A 8 2.76 -2.33 -15.44
CA ASP A 8 2.18 -3.01 -16.60
C ASP A 8 0.93 -3.79 -16.20
N ASP A 9 -0.19 -3.51 -16.86
CA ASP A 9 -1.50 -4.08 -16.50
C ASP A 9 -1.50 -5.62 -16.64
N ALA A 10 -0.92 -6.19 -17.69
CA ALA A 10 -0.93 -7.64 -17.91
C ALA A 10 -0.07 -8.40 -16.90
N ILE A 11 1.10 -7.84 -16.54
CA ILE A 11 1.95 -8.40 -15.49
C ILE A 11 1.28 -8.24 -14.13
N ARG A 12 0.70 -7.07 -13.84
CA ARG A 12 0.01 -6.81 -12.57
C ARG A 12 -1.14 -7.79 -12.35
N LEU A 13 -1.95 -8.08 -13.36
CA LEU A 13 -3.04 -9.04 -13.23
C LEU A 13 -2.57 -10.44 -12.85
N LYS A 14 -1.46 -10.91 -13.43
CA LYS A 14 -0.87 -12.20 -13.05
C LYS A 14 -0.38 -12.19 -11.60
N GLN A 15 0.26 -11.11 -11.17
CA GLN A 15 0.71 -10.95 -9.78
C GLN A 15 -0.48 -10.94 -8.80
N LEU A 16 -1.56 -10.24 -9.12
CA LEU A 16 -2.76 -10.20 -8.29
C LEU A 16 -3.40 -11.59 -8.16
N ALA A 17 -3.48 -12.36 -9.26
CA ALA A 17 -3.96 -13.74 -9.21
C ALA A 17 -3.07 -14.65 -8.34
N GLU A 18 -1.75 -14.54 -8.47
CA GLU A 18 -0.80 -15.27 -7.62
C GLU A 18 -0.93 -14.90 -6.14
N ILE A 19 -1.19 -13.62 -5.84
CA ILE A 19 -1.44 -13.13 -4.48
C ILE A 19 -2.75 -13.71 -3.93
N SER A 20 -3.83 -13.72 -4.72
CA SER A 20 -5.11 -14.33 -4.33
C SER A 20 -4.95 -15.81 -3.99
N GLY A 21 -4.12 -16.54 -4.74
CA GLY A 21 -3.80 -17.94 -4.44
C GLY A 21 -3.07 -18.18 -3.12
N ARG A 22 -2.59 -17.12 -2.45
CA ARG A 22 -1.96 -17.16 -1.12
C ARG A 22 -2.92 -16.78 0.00
N ASN A 23 -4.21 -16.60 -0.29
CA ASN A 23 -5.22 -16.34 0.73
C ASN A 23 -5.22 -17.49 1.75
N PRO A 24 -4.96 -17.23 3.04
CA PRO A 24 -4.85 -18.28 4.04
C PRO A 24 -6.21 -18.85 4.51
N GLY A 25 -7.32 -18.36 3.94
CA GLY A 25 -8.67 -18.80 4.25
C GLY A 25 -9.27 -18.18 5.52
N ASP A 26 -10.46 -18.65 5.87
CA ASP A 26 -11.39 -18.00 6.82
C ASP A 26 -10.98 -18.05 8.30
N HIS A 27 -9.79 -18.56 8.62
CA HIS A 27 -9.35 -18.72 10.02
C HIS A 27 -8.04 -18.01 10.35
N LYS A 28 -7.41 -17.34 9.38
CA LYS A 28 -6.17 -16.58 9.60
C LYS A 28 -6.37 -15.12 9.20
N GLY A 29 -5.82 -14.21 10.01
CA GLY A 29 -5.74 -12.80 9.66
C GLY A 29 -4.80 -12.61 8.47
N TRP A 30 -5.26 -11.93 7.44
CA TRP A 30 -4.49 -11.61 6.25
C TRP A 30 -4.54 -10.11 5.97
N CYS A 31 -3.36 -9.50 5.84
CA CYS A 31 -3.20 -8.09 5.55
C CYS A 31 -2.16 -7.93 4.43
N LEU A 32 -2.52 -7.21 3.40
CA LEU A 32 -1.69 -6.80 2.27
C LEU A 32 -1.48 -5.29 2.35
N PHE A 33 -0.27 -4.83 2.05
CA PHE A 33 0.03 -3.40 2.11
C PHE A 33 1.15 -3.05 1.14
N GLY A 34 1.14 -1.84 0.61
CA GLY A 34 2.17 -1.35 -0.31
C GLY A 34 1.58 -0.85 -1.62
N ASP A 35 2.41 -0.81 -2.65
CA ASP A 35 2.10 -0.22 -3.96
C ASP A 35 1.38 -1.24 -4.86
N PHE A 36 0.09 -1.01 -5.11
CA PHE A 36 -0.70 -1.83 -6.01
C PHE A 36 -0.67 -1.32 -7.46
N ASN A 37 -0.07 -0.16 -7.74
CA ASN A 37 -0.03 0.46 -9.06
C ASN A 37 -1.39 0.61 -9.77
N ASP A 38 -2.50 0.59 -9.03
CA ASP A 38 -3.84 0.82 -9.55
C ASP A 38 -4.75 1.50 -8.51
N ILE A 39 -5.88 1.99 -9.00
CA ILE A 39 -6.90 2.68 -8.19
C ILE A 39 -8.20 1.89 -8.18
N LEU A 40 -8.94 1.95 -7.07
CA LEU A 40 -10.27 1.35 -6.94
C LEU A 40 -11.36 2.25 -7.51
N HIS A 41 -11.19 3.57 -7.42
CA HIS A 41 -12.21 4.54 -7.83
C HIS A 41 -11.59 5.72 -8.59
N LYS A 42 -12.36 6.33 -9.49
CA LYS A 42 -11.92 7.48 -10.30
C LYS A 42 -11.42 8.65 -9.44
N GLN A 43 -12.04 8.86 -8.28
CA GLN A 43 -11.72 9.94 -7.34
C GLN A 43 -10.33 9.79 -6.71
N GLU A 44 -9.73 8.60 -6.78
CA GLU A 44 -8.37 8.34 -6.31
C GLU A 44 -7.31 8.83 -7.32
N LYS A 45 -7.71 9.57 -8.37
CA LYS A 45 -6.82 10.18 -9.35
C LYS A 45 -7.22 11.62 -9.65
N ILE A 46 -6.21 12.50 -9.76
CA ILE A 46 -6.35 13.86 -10.29
C ILE A 46 -5.31 14.07 -11.39
N GLY A 47 -5.74 14.72 -12.48
CA GLY A 47 -4.88 15.09 -13.60
C GLY A 47 -4.56 13.95 -14.57
N GLY A 48 -4.11 14.34 -15.77
CA GLY A 48 -3.78 13.42 -16.84
C GLY A 48 -5.00 12.67 -17.40
N VAL A 49 -4.73 11.60 -18.15
CA VAL A 49 -5.76 10.74 -18.75
C VAL A 49 -6.48 9.95 -17.66
N GLU A 50 -7.81 9.83 -17.74
CA GLU A 50 -8.58 8.99 -16.82
C GLU A 50 -8.07 7.55 -16.81
N ARG A 51 -8.07 6.93 -15.63
CA ARG A 51 -7.78 5.49 -15.54
C ARG A 51 -8.94 4.74 -16.21
N SER A 52 -8.62 3.70 -16.97
CA SER A 52 -9.65 2.90 -17.64
C SER A 52 -10.52 2.17 -16.61
N GLU A 53 -11.84 2.14 -16.83
CA GLU A 53 -12.76 1.36 -15.99
C GLU A 53 -12.46 -0.13 -16.02
N ALA A 54 -11.87 -0.64 -17.11
CA ALA A 54 -11.43 -2.02 -17.21
C ALA A 54 -10.32 -2.32 -16.18
N SER A 55 -9.27 -1.48 -16.10
CA SER A 55 -8.19 -1.64 -15.12
C SER A 55 -8.73 -1.60 -13.69
N MET A 56 -9.53 -0.58 -13.37
CA MET A 56 -10.09 -0.43 -12.03
C MET A 56 -11.03 -1.59 -11.66
N ARG A 57 -11.81 -2.11 -12.62
CA ARG A 57 -12.68 -3.27 -12.39
C ARG A 57 -11.88 -4.53 -12.10
N MET A 58 -10.76 -4.75 -12.77
CA MET A 58 -9.90 -5.89 -12.46
C MET A 58 -9.31 -5.78 -11.07
N PHE A 59 -8.87 -4.59 -10.66
CA PHE A 59 -8.35 -4.40 -9.31
C PHE A 59 -9.44 -4.57 -8.24
N ARG A 60 -10.65 -4.03 -8.47
CA ARG A 60 -11.81 -4.29 -7.61
C ARG A 60 -12.15 -5.78 -7.53
N GLY A 61 -12.11 -6.49 -8.65
CA GLY A 61 -12.34 -7.94 -8.72
C GLY A 61 -11.33 -8.73 -7.88
N PHE A 62 -10.05 -8.36 -7.92
CA PHE A 62 -9.04 -8.94 -7.03
C PHE A 62 -9.38 -8.74 -5.54
N VAL A 63 -9.77 -7.51 -5.15
CA VAL A 63 -10.11 -7.20 -3.75
C VAL A 63 -11.33 -8.01 -3.30
N GLU A 64 -12.34 -8.12 -4.16
CA GLU A 64 -13.57 -8.87 -3.88
C GLU A 64 -13.33 -10.39 -3.81
N GLU A 65 -12.66 -10.96 -4.81
CA GLU A 65 -12.34 -12.40 -4.86
C GLU A 65 -11.49 -12.84 -3.66
N ALA A 66 -10.55 -11.98 -3.25
CA ALA A 66 -9.71 -12.22 -2.08
C ALA A 66 -10.43 -11.94 -0.74
N SER A 67 -11.69 -11.49 -0.75
CA SER A 67 -12.46 -11.08 0.43
C SER A 67 -11.70 -10.08 1.31
N LEU A 68 -11.08 -9.09 0.66
CA LEU A 68 -10.30 -8.05 1.29
C LEU A 68 -11.11 -6.75 1.43
N LEU A 69 -10.79 -5.99 2.46
CA LEU A 69 -11.35 -4.69 2.77
C LEU A 69 -10.24 -3.64 2.69
N ASP A 70 -10.50 -2.51 2.03
CA ASP A 70 -9.62 -1.34 2.13
C ASP A 70 -9.78 -0.74 3.53
N MET A 71 -8.70 -0.73 4.31
CA MET A 71 -8.66 -0.22 5.69
C MET A 71 -8.86 1.30 5.77
N GLY A 72 -8.93 1.99 4.62
CA GLY A 72 -8.95 3.44 4.57
C GLY A 72 -7.60 4.03 5.00
N PHE A 73 -7.62 5.31 5.34
CA PHE A 73 -6.43 6.06 5.74
C PHE A 73 -6.77 7.36 6.46
N MET A 74 -5.79 7.89 7.18
CA MET A 74 -5.74 9.26 7.70
C MET A 74 -4.70 10.08 6.92
N GLY A 75 -4.93 11.38 6.76
CA GLY A 75 -4.02 12.30 6.07
C GLY A 75 -4.42 12.57 4.62
N GLN A 76 -3.43 12.78 3.75
CA GLN A 76 -3.65 13.19 2.37
C GLN A 76 -4.22 12.05 1.50
N PRO A 77 -5.11 12.33 0.54
CA PRO A 77 -5.80 11.28 -0.22
C PRO A 77 -4.97 10.60 -1.32
N PHE A 78 -3.80 11.13 -1.64
CA PHE A 78 -2.94 10.61 -2.70
C PHE A 78 -1.62 10.13 -2.11
N THR A 79 -1.14 9.00 -2.61
CA THR A 79 0.10 8.36 -2.18
C THR A 79 1.18 8.41 -3.24
N TRP A 80 0.85 8.83 -4.47
CA TRP A 80 1.80 9.04 -5.55
C TRP A 80 1.58 10.38 -6.26
N LEU A 81 2.67 10.99 -6.72
CA LEU A 81 2.67 12.16 -7.58
C LEU A 81 3.78 12.10 -8.64
N ASN A 82 3.48 12.54 -9.86
CA ASN A 82 4.43 12.49 -10.98
C ASN A 82 5.53 13.59 -10.94
N ARG A 83 5.57 14.41 -9.88
CA ARG A 83 6.53 15.52 -9.68
C ARG A 83 6.50 16.63 -10.73
N ARG A 84 5.47 16.70 -11.59
CA ARG A 84 5.35 17.77 -12.59
C ARG A 84 4.51 18.93 -12.06
N ASP A 85 4.82 20.12 -12.57
CA ASP A 85 4.16 21.36 -12.15
C ASP A 85 2.81 21.58 -12.84
N ARG A 86 1.93 22.34 -12.15
CA ARG A 86 0.67 22.89 -12.68
C ARG A 86 -0.22 21.84 -13.35
N GLU A 87 -0.61 22.07 -14.60
CA GLU A 87 -1.55 21.25 -15.37
C GLU A 87 -1.01 19.86 -15.70
N ALA A 88 0.32 19.70 -15.70
CA ALA A 88 0.96 18.40 -15.91
C ALA A 88 1.03 17.57 -14.61
N CYS A 89 0.63 18.12 -13.47
CA CYS A 89 0.63 17.43 -12.18
C CYS A 89 -0.42 16.31 -12.18
N VAL A 90 0.04 15.09 -11.89
CA VAL A 90 -0.82 13.92 -11.73
C VAL A 90 -0.62 13.35 -10.34
N LYS A 91 -1.73 13.07 -9.65
CA LYS A 91 -1.75 12.46 -8.31
C LYS A 91 -2.63 11.22 -8.30
N MET A 92 -2.19 10.17 -7.61
CA MET A 92 -2.92 8.91 -7.51
C MET A 92 -2.80 8.29 -6.11
N ARG A 93 -3.80 7.51 -5.66
CA ARG A 93 -3.67 6.63 -4.49
C ARG A 93 -3.29 5.22 -4.94
N LEU A 94 -2.00 4.97 -5.07
CA LEU A 94 -1.46 3.67 -5.52
C LEU A 94 -1.15 2.74 -4.34
N ASP A 95 -0.60 3.31 -3.27
CA ASP A 95 -0.34 2.61 -2.02
C ASP A 95 -1.59 2.49 -1.14
N ARG A 96 -1.85 1.31 -0.59
CA ARG A 96 -2.96 1.08 0.35
C ARG A 96 -2.72 -0.11 1.29
N VAL A 97 -3.60 -0.28 2.27
CA VAL A 97 -3.66 -1.43 3.17
C VAL A 97 -5.00 -2.13 2.94
N LEU A 98 -4.92 -3.41 2.56
CA LEU A 98 -6.07 -4.28 2.36
C LEU A 98 -6.02 -5.41 3.38
N SER A 99 -7.13 -5.74 4.04
CA SER A 99 -7.15 -6.84 5.01
C SER A 99 -8.44 -7.62 4.97
N ASN A 100 -8.37 -8.90 5.32
CA ASN A 100 -9.57 -9.70 5.51
C ASN A 100 -10.24 -9.40 6.86
N ALA A 101 -11.50 -9.81 7.00
CA ALA A 101 -12.28 -9.56 8.22
C ALA A 101 -11.61 -10.09 9.50
N ASN A 102 -10.97 -11.25 9.44
CA ASN A 102 -10.27 -11.85 10.58
C ASN A 102 -9.11 -10.98 11.08
N TRP A 103 -8.36 -10.35 10.18
CA TRP A 103 -7.30 -9.44 10.58
C TRP A 103 -7.86 -8.22 11.30
N CYS A 104 -8.99 -7.68 10.84
CA CYS A 104 -9.68 -6.56 11.51
C CYS A 104 -10.20 -6.95 12.90
N VAL A 105 -10.61 -8.21 13.11
CA VAL A 105 -11.01 -8.71 14.43
C VAL A 105 -9.80 -8.83 15.37
N ILE A 106 -8.63 -9.24 14.86
CA ILE A 106 -7.40 -9.34 15.65
C ILE A 106 -6.86 -7.94 16.01
N TYR A 107 -7.00 -6.97 15.10
CA TYR A 107 -6.52 -5.60 15.27
C TYR A 107 -7.65 -4.57 15.08
N PRO A 108 -8.62 -4.52 16.00
CA PRO A 108 -9.81 -3.67 15.84
C PRO A 108 -9.50 -2.17 15.89
N GLU A 109 -8.38 -1.80 16.50
CA GLU A 109 -7.92 -0.41 16.59
C GLU A 109 -6.87 -0.06 15.53
N ALA A 110 -6.66 -0.95 14.56
CA ALA A 110 -5.70 -0.71 13.50
C ALA A 110 -6.05 0.52 12.66
N SER A 111 -5.04 1.29 12.29
CA SER A 111 -5.19 2.48 11.48
C SER A 111 -4.05 2.60 10.46
N CYS A 112 -4.37 3.20 9.31
CA CYS A 112 -3.41 3.54 8.28
C CYS A 112 -3.30 5.07 8.19
N SER A 113 -2.08 5.61 8.09
CA SER A 113 -1.85 7.03 7.84
C SER A 113 -0.95 7.23 6.63
N HIS A 114 -1.32 8.16 5.76
CA HIS A 114 -0.47 8.65 4.68
C HIS A 114 0.41 9.78 5.23
N LEU A 115 1.71 9.54 5.31
CA LEU A 115 2.66 10.55 5.78
C LEU A 115 2.95 11.57 4.66
N SER A 116 3.57 12.70 4.98
CA SER A 116 3.90 13.74 4.01
C SER A 116 4.87 13.24 2.92
N PHE A 117 4.74 13.78 1.70
CA PHE A 117 5.75 13.62 0.66
C PHE A 117 7.02 14.37 1.08
N ILE A 118 8.18 13.71 0.99
CA ILE A 118 9.48 14.33 1.30
C ILE A 118 10.29 14.44 -0.01
N VAL A 119 11.01 13.38 -0.41
CA VAL A 119 11.83 13.36 -1.65
C VAL A 119 11.40 12.27 -2.63
N ALA A 120 10.44 11.42 -2.26
CA ALA A 120 9.85 10.38 -3.10
C ALA A 120 8.62 10.86 -3.92
N ASP A 121 8.43 10.28 -5.10
CA ASP A 121 7.17 10.36 -5.85
C ASP A 121 6.03 9.63 -5.14
N HIS A 122 6.34 8.69 -4.24
CA HIS A 122 5.40 8.10 -3.29
C HIS A 122 5.46 8.77 -1.90
N CYS A 123 4.35 8.72 -1.15
CA CYS A 123 4.35 9.05 0.27
C CYS A 123 4.37 7.77 1.14
N PRO A 124 5.03 7.78 2.31
CA PRO A 124 5.04 6.61 3.18
C PRO A 124 3.67 6.27 3.77
N LEU A 125 3.42 4.98 3.99
CA LEU A 125 2.28 4.46 4.76
C LEU A 125 2.71 4.06 6.17
N LEU A 126 1.97 4.51 7.17
CA LEU A 126 2.10 4.08 8.57
C LEU A 126 0.91 3.20 8.95
N VAL A 127 1.15 1.94 9.34
CA VAL A 127 0.12 1.01 9.81
C VAL A 127 0.30 0.75 11.30
N ASP A 128 -0.54 1.39 12.11
CA ASP A 128 -0.53 1.23 13.57
C ASP A 128 -1.64 0.29 14.00
N THR A 129 -1.30 -0.86 14.58
CA THR A 129 -2.26 -1.85 15.10
C THR A 129 -2.62 -1.64 16.57
N LYS A 130 -2.03 -0.65 17.25
CA LYS A 130 -2.35 -0.23 18.63
C LYS A 130 -2.39 -1.35 19.68
N SER A 131 -1.61 -2.41 19.52
CA SER A 131 -1.60 -3.54 20.44
C SER A 131 -1.22 -3.13 21.88
N GLN A 132 -2.02 -3.54 22.88
CA GLN A 132 -1.85 -3.24 24.30
C GLN A 132 -0.75 -4.09 25.01
N GLY A 133 0.25 -4.63 24.29
CA GLY A 133 1.24 -5.58 24.82
C GLY A 133 2.69 -5.06 24.88
N GLU A 134 3.60 -5.86 25.46
CA GLU A 134 5.03 -5.55 25.62
C GLU A 134 5.70 -5.07 24.32
N ARG A 135 6.69 -4.17 24.45
CA ARG A 135 7.46 -3.59 23.33
C ARG A 135 8.20 -4.66 22.52
N VAL A 136 7.57 -5.21 21.48
CA VAL A 136 8.23 -6.09 20.49
C VAL A 136 8.92 -5.28 19.39
N LYS A 137 10.01 -5.83 18.83
CA LYS A 137 10.89 -5.20 17.83
C LYS A 137 10.13 -4.66 16.60
N ARG A 138 10.45 -3.42 16.21
CA ARG A 138 9.95 -2.71 15.03
C ARG A 138 10.49 -3.36 13.75
N ARG A 139 9.66 -3.55 12.72
CA ARG A 139 10.10 -3.98 11.38
C ARG A 139 10.08 -2.80 10.43
N PHE A 140 11.16 -2.66 9.65
CA PHE A 140 11.33 -1.70 8.57
C PHE A 140 11.33 -2.48 7.27
N ILE A 141 10.38 -2.16 6.38
CA ILE A 141 10.35 -2.71 5.03
C ILE A 141 10.64 -1.55 4.08
N PHE A 142 11.74 -1.68 3.35
CA PHE A 142 12.21 -0.72 2.36
C PHE A 142 12.44 -1.45 1.06
N ASP A 143 12.02 -0.82 -0.03
CA ASP A 143 12.23 -1.37 -1.35
C ASP A 143 13.69 -1.16 -1.78
N ARG A 144 14.37 -2.26 -2.09
CA ARG A 144 15.80 -2.26 -2.41
C ARG A 144 16.14 -1.45 -3.67
N ARG A 145 15.19 -1.19 -4.57
CA ARG A 145 15.44 -0.40 -5.79
C ARG A 145 15.76 1.07 -5.52
N TRP A 146 15.50 1.54 -4.32
CA TRP A 146 15.84 2.88 -3.89
C TRP A 146 17.35 3.07 -3.72
N ILE A 147 18.09 2.01 -3.39
CA ILE A 147 19.54 2.04 -3.11
C ILE A 147 20.38 2.64 -4.26
N ASN A 148 19.92 2.53 -5.51
CA ASN A 148 20.68 2.97 -6.69
C ASN A 148 20.23 4.32 -7.28
N LYS A 149 19.32 5.06 -6.64
CA LYS A 149 18.94 6.42 -7.09
C LYS A 149 19.88 7.45 -6.45
N GLU A 150 20.37 8.41 -7.24
CA GLU A 150 21.13 9.55 -6.72
C GLU A 150 20.34 10.25 -5.59
N GLY A 151 21.02 10.55 -4.49
CA GLY A 151 20.40 11.11 -3.27
C GLY A 151 19.81 10.08 -2.31
N CYS A 152 19.82 8.78 -2.62
CA CYS A 152 19.31 7.75 -1.70
C CYS A 152 20.08 7.73 -0.38
N GLU A 153 21.40 7.91 -0.39
CA GLU A 153 22.22 7.88 0.85
C GLU A 153 21.90 9.05 1.80
N GLU A 154 21.68 10.25 1.26
CA GLU A 154 21.24 11.42 2.05
C GLU A 154 19.81 11.23 2.58
N VAL A 155 18.90 10.68 1.76
CA VAL A 155 17.53 10.33 2.18
C VAL A 155 17.52 9.22 3.23
N MET A 156 18.46 8.26 3.17
CA MET A 156 18.59 7.19 4.15
C MET A 156 19.16 7.66 5.50
N LEU A 157 19.93 8.76 5.51
CA LEU A 157 20.50 9.33 6.73
C LEU A 157 19.57 10.34 7.42
N ASP A 158 18.74 11.07 6.66
CA ASP A 158 17.85 12.08 7.23
C ASP A 158 16.45 11.55 7.58
N TYR A 159 15.91 10.54 6.89
CA TYR A 159 14.55 10.07 7.16
C TYR A 159 14.37 8.56 6.99
N TYR A 160 14.20 7.91 8.14
CA TYR A 160 13.56 6.62 8.34
C TYR A 160 12.21 6.51 7.59
N VAL A 161 12.18 6.10 6.31
CA VAL A 161 10.92 5.77 5.59
C VAL A 161 10.48 4.37 6.00
N ILE A 162 9.95 4.30 7.22
CA ILE A 162 9.50 3.05 7.83
C ILE A 162 8.04 2.82 7.44
N LEU A 163 7.81 1.76 6.68
CA LEU A 163 6.53 1.07 6.75
C LEU A 163 6.50 0.35 8.11
N ILE A 164 6.00 1.04 9.14
CA ILE A 164 5.82 0.42 10.45
C ILE A 164 4.53 -0.37 10.33
N ILE A 165 4.66 -1.68 10.46
CA ILE A 165 3.56 -2.52 10.92
C ILE A 165 3.86 -2.80 12.37
N HIS A 166 3.05 -2.24 13.25
CA HIS A 166 2.96 -2.82 14.58
C HIS A 166 2.28 -4.19 14.43
N ASN A 167 2.91 -5.26 14.92
CA ASN A 167 2.34 -6.60 15.10
C ASN A 167 1.51 -7.20 13.95
N VAL A 168 2.16 -7.97 13.08
CA VAL A 168 1.52 -9.16 12.48
C VAL A 168 2.35 -10.37 12.92
N PRO A 169 1.86 -11.24 13.81
CA PRO A 169 2.52 -12.49 14.12
C PRO A 169 2.56 -13.29 12.83
N TYR A 170 3.78 -13.58 12.39
CA TYR A 170 4.01 -14.57 11.35
C TYR A 170 3.77 -15.94 11.97
N ASN A 171 2.64 -16.57 11.67
CA ASN A 171 2.55 -18.02 11.59
C ASN A 171 2.25 -18.36 10.12
N ILE A 172 3.34 -18.43 9.34
CA ILE A 172 3.34 -19.07 8.01
C ILE A 172 2.98 -20.54 8.26
#